data_AF-E9H592-F1
#
_entry.id   AF-E9H592-F1
#
_cell.length_a   1.000
_cell.length_b   1.000
_cell.length_c   1.000
_cell.angle_alpha   90.00
_cell.angle_beta   90.00
_cell.angle_gamma   90.00
#
_symmetry.space_group_name_H-M   'P 1'
#
loop_
_entity.id
_entity.type
_entity.pdbx_description
1 polymer ?
#
loop_
_entity_poly.entity_id
_entity_poly.type
_entity_poly.pdbx_seq_one_letter_code
_entity_poly.pdbx_strand_id
1 'polypeptide(L)'
;MKVMRLDTYRKAVITGLVSSIGSLTESLVKSSSAPFMSYLRQLVAENKLDELNLVTRDILNVFQENLNSVRLMPYIFNFLGHLLSSGCLDSVFKSMSRSLLTLIRTEMTNGGKPLKLLISPVDLYCHLLRGDQVTFAKSIIHLLNLLVNRFPRVRKITTTKLYETLLTLTDISPSLANHQDHGHSQRH
;
A
#
# COMPACT_ATOMS: atom_id res chain seq x y z
N MET A 1 12.13 -7.57 -19.06
CA MET A 1 11.43 -8.37 -18.03
C MET A 1 10.47 -9.38 -18.68
N LYS A 2 10.95 -10.22 -19.61
CA LYS A 2 10.09 -11.08 -20.46
C LYS A 2 9.47 -12.26 -19.69
N VAL A 3 10.13 -12.73 -18.63
CA VAL A 3 9.70 -13.88 -17.81
C VAL A 3 8.39 -13.60 -17.04
N MET A 4 8.06 -12.34 -16.74
CA MET A 4 6.80 -11.96 -16.09
C MET A 4 5.56 -12.21 -16.97
N ARG A 5 5.74 -12.42 -18.28
CA ARG A 5 4.67 -12.79 -19.21
C ARG A 5 4.32 -14.29 -19.17
N LEU A 6 5.12 -15.10 -18.47
CA LEU A 6 4.87 -16.53 -18.30
C LEU A 6 4.18 -16.76 -16.96
N ASP A 7 2.92 -17.18 -17.00
CA ASP A 7 2.09 -17.41 -15.81
C ASP A 7 2.78 -18.34 -14.80
N THR A 8 3.41 -19.41 -15.27
CA THR A 8 4.11 -20.41 -14.44
C THR A 8 5.23 -19.82 -13.59
N TYR A 9 5.89 -18.77 -14.05
CA TYR A 9 7.06 -18.19 -13.38
C TYR A 9 6.77 -16.85 -12.70
N ARG A 10 5.70 -16.14 -13.09
CA ARG A 10 5.41 -14.78 -12.61
C ARG A 10 5.38 -14.70 -11.08
N LYS A 11 4.71 -15.64 -10.41
CA LYS A 11 4.63 -15.67 -8.95
C LYS A 11 5.99 -15.87 -8.28
N ALA A 12 6.82 -16.80 -8.78
CA ALA A 12 8.17 -17.02 -8.25
C ALA A 12 9.07 -15.79 -8.45
N VAL A 13 8.94 -15.12 -9.60
CA VAL A 13 9.64 -13.86 -9.88
C VAL A 13 9.18 -12.76 -8.93
N ILE A 14 7.87 -12.59 -8.70
CA ILE A 14 7.33 -11.62 -7.75
C ILE A 14 7.88 -11.85 -6.35
N THR A 15 7.92 -13.09 -5.86
CA THR A 15 8.51 -13.41 -4.54
C THR A 15 10.00 -13.03 -4.46
N GLY A 16 10.77 -13.27 -5.54
CA GLY A 16 12.17 -12.82 -5.63
C GLY A 16 12.31 -11.29 -5.63
N LEU A 17 11.42 -10.59 -6.34
CA LEU A 17 11.37 -9.13 -6.38
C LEU A 17 10.99 -8.54 -5.01
N VAL A 18 10.03 -9.12 -4.31
CA VAL A 18 9.65 -8.73 -2.94
C VAL A 18 10.87 -8.77 -2.02
N SER A 19 11.65 -9.85 -2.08
CA SER A 19 12.85 -10.00 -1.25
C SER A 19 13.96 -9.02 -1.61
N SER A 20 14.06 -8.63 -2.89
CA SER A 20 15.11 -7.74 -3.39
C SER A 20 14.77 -6.25 -3.18
N ILE A 21 13.60 -5.83 -3.65
CA ILE A 21 13.10 -4.45 -3.58
C ILE A 21 12.62 -4.09 -2.17
N GLY A 22 12.08 -5.05 -1.42
CA GLY A 22 11.70 -4.84 -0.03
C GLY A 22 12.88 -4.82 0.95
N SER A 23 14.11 -5.09 0.47
CA SER A 23 15.30 -5.18 1.31
C SER A 23 15.72 -3.81 1.85
N LEU A 24 16.55 -3.83 2.90
CA LEU A 24 17.14 -2.61 3.46
C LEU A 24 18.38 -2.15 2.65
N THR A 25 18.80 -2.90 1.63
CA THR A 25 20.02 -2.64 0.89
C THR A 25 19.71 -1.77 -0.33
N GLU A 26 20.01 -0.48 -0.22
CA GLU A 26 19.69 0.53 -1.24
C GLU A 26 20.17 0.17 -2.66
N SER A 27 21.36 -0.42 -2.79
CA SER A 27 21.88 -0.84 -4.09
C SER A 27 21.04 -1.93 -4.75
N LEU A 28 20.56 -2.92 -3.97
CA LEU A 28 19.71 -4.00 -4.45
C LEU A 28 18.30 -3.50 -4.78
N VAL A 29 17.77 -2.60 -3.95
CA VAL A 29 16.51 -1.91 -4.23
C VAL A 29 16.62 -1.13 -5.53
N LYS A 30 17.69 -0.38 -5.75
CA LYS A 30 17.88 0.44 -6.96
C LYS A 30 18.04 -0.40 -8.22
N SER A 31 18.82 -1.47 -8.18
CA SER A 31 19.04 -2.35 -9.35
C SER A 31 17.79 -3.15 -9.74
N SER A 32 16.94 -3.52 -8.78
CA SER A 32 15.77 -4.37 -9.02
C SER A 32 14.47 -3.57 -9.20
N SER A 33 14.33 -2.41 -8.56
CA SER A 33 13.10 -1.61 -8.66
C SER A 33 12.98 -0.91 -10.02
N ALA A 34 14.05 -0.28 -10.52
CA ALA A 34 13.96 0.51 -11.75
C ALA A 34 13.44 -0.31 -12.96
N PRO A 35 13.95 -1.53 -13.25
CA PRO A 35 13.43 -2.34 -14.34
C PRO A 35 11.98 -2.79 -14.12
N PHE A 36 11.60 -3.10 -12.87
CA PHE A 36 10.25 -3.54 -12.56
C PHE A 36 9.23 -2.41 -12.67
N MET A 37 9.54 -1.24 -12.10
CA MET A 37 8.68 -0.06 -12.24
C MET A 37 8.56 0.39 -13.69
N SER A 38 9.66 0.31 -14.46
CA SER A 38 9.63 0.60 -15.90
C SER A 38 8.72 -0.37 -16.65
N TYR A 39 8.74 -1.66 -16.29
CA TYR A 39 7.83 -2.66 -16.87
C TYR A 39 6.36 -2.35 -16.56
N LEU A 40 6.03 -2.01 -15.31
CA LEU A 40 4.66 -1.63 -14.94
C LEU A 40 4.19 -0.38 -15.67
N ARG A 41 5.04 0.66 -15.76
CA ARG A 41 4.74 1.86 -16.54
C ARG A 41 4.54 1.57 -18.02
N GLN A 42 5.31 0.63 -18.59
CA GLN A 42 5.13 0.20 -19.97
C GLN A 42 3.76 -0.46 -20.18
N LEU A 43 3.29 -1.30 -19.24
CA LEU A 43 1.95 -1.88 -19.32
C LEU A 43 0.86 -0.80 -19.31
N VAL A 44 1.02 0.25 -18.48
CA VAL A 44 0.11 1.39 -18.47
C VAL A 44 0.17 2.16 -19.79
N ALA A 45 1.36 2.45 -20.32
CA ALA A 45 1.55 3.17 -21.58
C ALA A 45 1.01 2.42 -22.80
N GLU A 46 1.09 1.09 -22.80
CA GLU A 46 0.53 0.21 -23.83
C GLU A 46 -0.96 -0.11 -23.63
N ASN A 47 -1.61 0.51 -22.63
CA ASN A 47 -3.02 0.27 -22.25
C ASN A 47 -3.34 -1.21 -21.91
N LYS A 48 -2.36 -1.96 -21.40
CA LYS A 48 -2.49 -3.36 -21.01
C LYS A 48 -2.94 -3.49 -19.55
N LEU A 49 -4.11 -2.92 -19.26
CA LEU A 49 -4.65 -2.91 -17.90
C LEU A 49 -4.98 -4.31 -17.37
N ASP A 50 -5.33 -5.26 -18.23
CA ASP A 50 -5.59 -6.65 -17.83
C ASP A 50 -4.32 -7.34 -17.32
N GLU A 51 -3.20 -7.18 -18.03
CA GLU A 51 -1.89 -7.69 -17.58
C GLU A 51 -1.45 -7.02 -16.27
N LEU A 52 -1.68 -5.71 -16.14
CA LEU A 52 -1.39 -4.99 -14.90
C LEU A 52 -2.23 -5.48 -13.71
N ASN A 53 -3.53 -5.72 -13.93
CA ASN A 53 -4.41 -6.31 -12.93
C ASN A 53 -3.99 -7.72 -12.54
N LEU A 54 -3.51 -8.52 -13.50
CA LEU A 54 -2.98 -9.86 -13.25
C LEU A 54 -1.73 -9.82 -12.38
N VAL A 55 -0.76 -8.95 -12.72
CA VAL A 55 0.45 -8.74 -11.90
C VAL A 55 0.07 -8.25 -10.49
N THR A 56 -0.87 -7.31 -10.39
CA THR A 56 -1.36 -6.78 -9.11
C THR A 56 -2.01 -7.86 -8.26
N ARG A 57 -2.82 -8.73 -8.88
CA ARG A 57 -3.44 -9.89 -8.22
C ARG A 57 -2.39 -10.85 -7.69
N ASP A 58 -1.36 -11.15 -8.47
CA ASP A 58 -0.30 -12.06 -8.03
C ASP A 58 0.55 -11.46 -6.91
N ILE A 59 0.76 -10.14 -6.89
CA ILE A 59 1.36 -9.45 -5.74
C ILE A 59 0.52 -9.64 -4.47
N LEU A 60 -0.80 -9.46 -4.57
CA LEU A 60 -1.70 -9.68 -3.43
C LEU A 60 -1.74 -11.15 -3.01
N ASN A 61 -1.67 -12.09 -3.96
CA ASN A 61 -1.58 -13.52 -3.67
C ASN A 61 -0.28 -13.86 -2.91
N VAL A 62 0.86 -13.31 -3.33
CA VAL A 62 2.13 -13.47 -2.61
C VAL A 62 2.04 -12.91 -1.20
N PHE A 63 1.38 -11.78 -0.99
CA PHE A 63 1.12 -11.28 0.36
C PHE A 63 0.24 -12.26 1.14
N GLN A 64 -0.91 -12.68 0.61
CA GLN A 64 -1.84 -13.58 1.28
C GLN A 64 -1.19 -14.89 1.73
N GLU A 65 -0.36 -15.50 0.88
CA GLU A 65 0.32 -16.77 1.20
C GLU A 65 1.43 -16.64 2.24
N ASN A 66 1.94 -15.43 2.45
CA ASN A 66 3.01 -15.14 3.40
C ASN A 66 2.52 -14.44 4.67
N LEU A 67 1.19 -14.40 4.90
CA LEU A 67 0.62 -13.89 6.15
C LEU A 67 1.29 -14.57 7.36
N ASN A 68 1.57 -13.77 8.38
CA ASN A 68 2.26 -14.13 9.61
C ASN A 68 3.73 -14.55 9.47
N SER A 69 4.30 -14.47 8.26
CA SER A 69 5.74 -14.67 8.08
C SER A 69 6.52 -13.50 8.66
N VAL A 70 7.05 -13.67 9.88
CA VAL A 70 7.90 -12.67 10.54
C VAL A 70 9.10 -12.29 9.67
N ARG A 71 9.60 -13.24 8.86
CA ARG A 71 10.74 -13.05 7.96
C ARG A 71 10.38 -12.19 6.75
N LEU A 72 9.32 -12.51 6.02
CA LEU A 72 9.01 -11.88 4.73
C LEU A 72 8.10 -10.67 4.83
N MET A 73 7.28 -10.57 5.86
CA MET A 73 6.29 -9.51 5.97
C MET A 73 6.87 -8.08 5.96
N PRO A 74 8.02 -7.78 6.62
CA PRO A 74 8.62 -6.45 6.50
C PRO A 74 9.05 -6.12 5.07
N TYR A 75 9.51 -7.12 4.31
CA TYR A 75 9.91 -6.95 2.92
C TYR A 75 8.70 -6.74 2.02
N ILE A 76 7.60 -7.47 2.25
CA ILE A 76 6.33 -7.30 1.54
C ILE A 76 5.79 -5.88 1.74
N PHE A 77 5.77 -5.39 2.98
CA PHE A 77 5.31 -4.03 3.27
C PHE A 77 6.18 -2.97 2.62
N ASN A 78 7.51 -3.08 2.73
CA ASN A 78 8.42 -2.15 2.07
C ASN A 78 8.29 -2.18 0.54
N PHE A 79 8.20 -3.38 -0.05
CA PHE A 79 8.00 -3.57 -1.48
C PHE A 79 6.72 -2.86 -1.96
N LEU A 80 5.59 -3.10 -1.27
CA LEU A 80 4.32 -2.45 -1.57
C LEU A 80 4.40 -0.93 -1.37
N GLY A 81 5.12 -0.46 -0.35
CA GLY A 81 5.35 0.96 -0.11
C GLY A 81 6.04 1.60 -1.31
N HIS A 82 7.17 1.05 -1.75
CA HIS A 82 7.88 1.52 -2.94
C HIS A 82 7.01 1.47 -4.20
N LEU A 83 6.22 0.41 -4.36
CA LEU A 83 5.35 0.22 -5.52
C LEU A 83 4.27 1.31 -5.58
N LEU A 84 3.60 1.57 -4.46
CA LEU A 84 2.56 2.59 -4.36
C LEU A 84 3.13 4.01 -4.46
N SER A 85 4.27 4.29 -3.82
CA SER A 85 4.92 5.61 -3.91
C SER A 85 5.44 5.93 -5.32
N SER A 86 5.70 4.91 -6.14
CA SER A 86 6.13 5.12 -7.53
C SER A 86 5.01 5.53 -8.50
N GLY A 87 3.75 5.49 -8.07
CA GLY A 87 2.57 5.79 -8.91
C GLY A 87 2.27 4.75 -10.01
N CYS A 88 3.08 3.69 -10.14
CA CYS A 88 2.93 2.71 -11.23
C CYS A 88 1.61 1.91 -11.17
N LEU A 89 0.95 1.90 -10.02
CA LEU A 89 -0.31 1.17 -9.79
C LEU A 89 -1.53 2.09 -9.68
N ASP A 90 -1.40 3.41 -9.90
CA ASP A 90 -2.51 4.34 -9.66
C ASP A 90 -3.76 4.01 -10.50
N SER A 91 -3.59 3.49 -11.73
CA SER A 91 -4.69 3.07 -12.61
C SER A 91 -5.50 1.88 -12.09
N VAL A 92 -4.90 1.00 -11.28
CA VAL A 92 -5.53 -0.18 -10.67
C VAL A 92 -5.70 -0.04 -9.16
N PHE A 93 -5.26 1.08 -8.58
CA PHE A 93 -5.21 1.26 -7.14
C PHE A 93 -6.60 1.13 -6.50
N LYS A 94 -7.62 1.71 -7.13
CA LYS A 94 -9.00 1.69 -6.63
C LYS A 94 -9.59 0.27 -6.56
N SER A 95 -9.23 -0.62 -7.49
CA SER A 95 -9.71 -2.01 -7.48
C SER A 95 -8.97 -2.89 -6.46
N MET A 96 -7.69 -2.61 -6.20
CA MET A 96 -6.87 -3.40 -5.27
C MET A 96 -6.91 -2.93 -3.81
N SER A 97 -7.26 -1.66 -3.55
CA SER A 97 -7.10 -1.01 -2.24
C SER A 97 -7.85 -1.70 -1.11
N ARG A 98 -9.07 -2.18 -1.36
CA ARG A 98 -9.89 -2.93 -0.39
C ARG A 98 -9.27 -4.27 -0.02
N SER A 99 -8.77 -5.01 -1.01
CA SER A 99 -8.08 -6.28 -0.79
C SER A 99 -6.78 -6.08 -0.03
N LEU A 100 -6.01 -5.05 -0.40
CA LEU A 100 -4.79 -4.66 0.30
C LEU A 100 -5.08 -4.32 1.77
N LEU A 101 -6.06 -3.46 2.05
CA LEU A 101 -6.48 -3.13 3.41
C LEU A 101 -6.87 -4.38 4.21
N THR A 102 -7.60 -5.31 3.59
CA THR A 102 -8.01 -6.56 4.24
C THR A 102 -6.79 -7.41 4.63
N LEU A 103 -5.82 -7.57 3.74
CA LEU A 103 -4.59 -8.32 4.01
C LEU A 103 -3.74 -7.67 5.11
N ILE A 104 -3.55 -6.34 5.06
CA ILE A 104 -2.83 -5.61 6.12
C ILE A 104 -3.54 -5.81 7.46
N ARG A 105 -4.87 -5.67 7.50
CA ARG A 105 -5.64 -5.87 8.73
C ARG A 105 -5.49 -7.28 9.28
N THR A 106 -5.58 -8.31 8.42
CA THR A 106 -5.40 -9.71 8.83
C THR A 106 -4.01 -9.94 9.42
N GLU A 107 -2.96 -9.40 8.80
CA GLU A 107 -1.60 -9.47 9.32
C GLU A 107 -1.50 -8.80 10.70
N MET A 108 -2.10 -7.63 10.87
CA MET A 108 -2.00 -6.81 12.08
C MET A 108 -2.90 -7.24 13.23
N THR A 109 -3.87 -8.13 12.99
CA THR A 109 -4.80 -8.63 14.03
C THR A 109 -4.10 -9.58 15.01
N ASN A 110 -3.07 -10.28 14.57
CA ASN A 110 -2.33 -11.19 15.43
C ASN A 110 -1.47 -10.38 16.42
N GLY A 111 -1.78 -10.51 17.71
CA GLY A 111 -1.09 -9.81 18.78
C GLY A 111 0.42 -10.10 18.83
N GLY A 112 1.19 -9.23 19.48
CA GLY A 112 2.61 -9.47 19.75
C GLY A 112 3.58 -9.20 18.60
N LYS A 113 3.24 -8.32 17.65
CA LYS A 113 4.15 -7.97 16.55
C LYS A 113 5.41 -7.22 17.05
N PRO A 114 6.60 -7.54 16.50
CA PRO A 114 7.82 -6.79 16.78
C PRO A 114 7.70 -5.35 16.26
N LEU A 115 8.48 -4.44 16.85
CA LEU A 115 8.46 -3.01 16.53
C LEU A 115 8.53 -2.71 15.02
N LYS A 116 9.40 -3.43 14.28
CA LYS A 116 9.55 -3.26 12.83
C LYS A 116 8.22 -3.49 12.08
N LEU A 117 7.49 -4.55 12.43
CA LEU A 117 6.21 -4.88 11.80
C LEU A 117 5.07 -3.95 12.21
N LEU A 118 5.18 -3.27 13.35
CA LEU A 118 4.22 -2.22 13.73
C LEU A 118 4.43 -0.92 12.93
N ILE A 119 5.67 -0.64 12.54
CA ILE A 119 6.04 0.56 11.78
C ILE A 119 5.78 0.38 10.28
N SER A 120 6.18 -0.77 9.73
CA SER A 120 6.12 -1.04 8.28
C SER A 120 4.78 -0.77 7.57
N PRO A 121 3.59 -1.06 8.15
CA PRO A 121 2.32 -0.80 7.46
C PRO A 121 1.86 0.67 7.53
N VAL A 122 2.52 1.55 8.30
CA VAL A 122 2.13 2.96 8.44
C VAL A 122 2.07 3.64 7.08
N ASP A 123 3.11 3.48 6.26
CA ASP A 123 3.15 4.08 4.92
C ASP A 123 2.03 3.52 4.03
N LEU A 124 1.73 2.22 4.13
CA LEU A 124 0.65 1.61 3.35
C LEU A 124 -0.72 2.16 3.75
N TYR A 125 -1.00 2.29 5.04
CA TYR A 125 -2.23 2.92 5.50
C TYR A 125 -2.35 4.37 5.02
N CYS A 126 -1.23 5.12 4.99
CA CYS A 126 -1.21 6.47 4.42
C CYS A 126 -1.55 6.46 2.93
N HIS A 127 -0.99 5.55 2.13
CA HIS A 127 -1.36 5.42 0.71
C HIS A 127 -2.84 5.06 0.52
N LEU A 128 -3.41 4.23 1.40
CA LEU A 128 -4.81 3.81 1.38
C LEU A 128 -5.81 4.96 1.65
N LEU A 129 -5.35 6.11 2.15
CA LEU A 129 -6.18 7.31 2.28
C LEU A 129 -6.63 7.88 0.92
N ARG A 130 -5.97 7.51 -0.18
CA ARG A 130 -6.42 7.87 -1.55
C ARG A 130 -7.50 6.91 -2.08
N GLY A 131 -7.93 5.93 -1.28
CA GLY A 131 -8.91 4.92 -1.66
C GLY A 131 -10.35 5.45 -1.68
N ASP A 132 -11.32 4.53 -1.83
CA ASP A 132 -12.73 4.87 -1.67
C ASP A 132 -13.08 5.17 -0.21
N GLN A 133 -14.25 5.77 0.03
CA GLN A 133 -14.69 6.23 1.36
C GLN A 133 -14.56 5.16 2.46
N VAL A 134 -14.88 3.90 2.15
CA VAL A 134 -14.78 2.78 3.10
C VAL A 134 -13.32 2.47 3.44
N THR A 135 -12.45 2.44 2.42
CA THR A 135 -11.02 2.20 2.60
C THR A 135 -10.36 3.34 3.36
N PHE A 136 -10.72 4.59 3.05
CA PHE A 136 -10.27 5.77 3.78
C PHE A 136 -10.63 5.68 5.27
N ALA A 137 -11.92 5.53 5.59
CA ALA A 137 -12.40 5.54 6.97
C ALA A 137 -11.72 4.46 7.82
N LYS A 138 -11.60 3.24 7.29
CA LYS A 138 -10.93 2.12 7.98
C LYS A 138 -9.44 2.36 8.14
N SER A 139 -8.76 2.90 7.12
CA SER A 139 -7.32 3.17 7.18
C SER A 139 -7.00 4.27 8.19
N ILE A 140 -7.82 5.33 8.26
CA ILE A 140 -7.69 6.37 9.30
C ILE A 140 -7.82 5.76 10.69
N ILE A 141 -8.83 4.92 10.95
CA ILE A 141 -9.00 4.28 12.27
C ILE A 141 -7.76 3.46 12.65
N HIS A 142 -7.16 2.74 11.70
CA HIS A 142 -5.93 2.00 11.95
C HIS A 142 -4.74 2.92 12.26
N LEU A 143 -4.59 4.05 11.56
CA LEU A 143 -3.57 5.05 11.87
C LEU A 143 -3.77 5.66 13.25
N LEU A 144 -5.01 6.00 13.63
CA LEU A 144 -5.34 6.51 14.96
C LEU A 144 -5.01 5.50 16.06
N ASN A 145 -5.27 4.21 15.84
CA ASN A 145 -4.87 3.15 16.77
C ASN A 145 -3.34 3.03 16.91
N LEU A 146 -2.58 3.27 15.84
CA LEU A 146 -1.11 3.30 15.90
C LEU A 146 -0.58 4.54 16.63
N LEU A 147 -1.30 5.67 16.60
CA LEU A 147 -0.95 6.87 17.38
C LEU A 147 -1.04 6.67 18.89
N VAL A 148 -1.84 5.72 19.37
CA VAL A 148 -1.95 5.38 20.80
C VAL A 148 -1.16 4.11 21.16
N ASN A 149 -0.26 3.67 20.28
CA ASN A 149 0.52 2.45 20.50
C ASN A 149 1.45 2.57 21.73
N ARG A 150 1.69 1.45 22.43
CA ARG A 150 2.61 1.37 23.58
C ARG A 150 4.02 1.87 23.28
N PHE A 151 4.51 1.67 22.06
CA PHE A 151 5.86 2.05 21.66
C PHE A 151 5.93 3.51 21.19
N PRO A 152 6.68 4.40 21.87
CA PRO A 152 6.78 5.82 21.48
C PRO A 152 7.28 6.04 20.06
N ARG A 153 8.17 5.16 19.58
CA ARG A 153 8.70 5.23 18.21
C ARG A 153 7.64 4.98 17.15
N VAL A 154 6.67 4.09 17.40
CA VAL A 154 5.55 3.86 16.47
C VAL A 154 4.73 5.14 16.37
N ARG A 155 4.33 5.71 17.52
CA ARG A 155 3.55 6.96 17.57
C ARG A 155 4.22 8.09 16.78
N LYS A 156 5.51 8.34 17.04
CA LYS A 156 6.27 9.40 16.34
C LYS A 156 6.25 9.23 14.82
N ILE A 157 6.49 8.02 14.33
CA ILE A 157 6.51 7.74 12.89
C ILE A 157 5.11 7.89 12.30
N THR A 158 4.09 7.33 12.96
CA THR A 158 2.69 7.45 12.53
C THR A 158 2.24 8.91 12.46
N THR A 159 2.52 9.73 13.48
CA THR A 159 2.18 11.16 13.46
C THR A 159 2.85 11.87 12.30
N THR A 160 4.16 11.66 12.11
CA THR A 160 4.94 12.31 11.05
C THR A 160 4.36 11.96 9.66
N LYS A 161 4.17 10.67 9.39
CA LYS A 161 3.66 10.18 8.10
C LYS A 161 2.22 10.58 7.82
N LEU A 162 1.35 10.48 8.84
CA LEU A 162 -0.03 10.92 8.70
C LEU A 162 -0.10 12.43 8.42
N TYR A 163 0.67 13.23 9.14
CA TYR A 163 0.72 14.68 8.92
C TYR A 163 1.20 15.04 7.50
N GLU A 164 2.32 14.46 7.05
CA GLU A 164 2.81 14.61 5.67
C GLU A 164 1.74 14.24 4.63
N THR A 165 1.03 13.14 4.86
CA THR A 165 0.00 12.65 3.94
C THR A 165 -1.24 13.54 3.93
N LEU A 166 -1.65 14.05 5.09
CA LEU A 166 -2.80 14.96 5.19
C LEU A 166 -2.53 16.28 4.49
N LEU A 167 -1.33 16.85 4.62
CA LEU A 167 -0.93 18.06 3.89
C LEU A 167 -1.08 17.89 2.37
N THR A 168 -0.57 16.77 1.85
CA THR A 168 -0.67 16.48 0.41
C THR A 168 -2.10 16.20 -0.05
N LEU A 169 -2.96 15.62 0.81
CA LEU A 169 -4.39 15.44 0.52
C LEU A 169 -5.17 16.75 0.54
N THR A 170 -4.86 17.67 1.47
CA THR A 170 -5.53 18.97 1.58
C THR A 170 -5.18 19.91 0.43
N ASP A 171 -3.92 19.87 -0.04
CA ASP A 171 -3.49 20.67 -1.20
C ASP A 171 -4.18 20.25 -2.50
N ILE A 172 -4.70 19.01 -2.57
CA ILE A 172 -5.42 18.45 -3.73
C ILE A 172 -6.94 18.72 -3.64
N SER A 173 -7.48 19.24 -2.52
CA SER A 173 -8.93 19.42 -2.35
C SER A 173 -9.34 20.65 -1.52
N PRO A 174 -9.72 21.76 -2.19
CA PRO A 174 -10.77 22.64 -1.68
C PRO A 174 -12.14 21.92 -1.58
N SER A 175 -12.31 20.79 -2.27
CA SER A 175 -13.56 20.05 -2.42
C SER A 175 -14.00 19.22 -1.20
N LEU A 176 -13.14 19.02 -0.20
CA LEU A 176 -13.56 18.44 1.09
C LEU A 176 -14.40 19.42 1.91
N ALA A 177 -14.38 20.73 1.59
CA ALA A 177 -15.19 21.75 2.24
C ALA A 177 -16.66 21.80 1.76
N ASN A 178 -16.98 21.23 0.58
CA ASN A 178 -18.30 21.40 -0.04
C ASN A 178 -19.34 20.31 0.28
N HIS A 179 -19.05 19.36 1.18
CA HIS A 179 -19.99 18.30 1.53
C HIS A 179 -20.73 18.51 2.87
N GLN A 180 -20.65 19.70 3.48
CA GLN A 180 -21.40 20.00 4.71
C GLN A 180 -22.75 20.71 4.54
N ASP A 181 -23.18 21.09 3.34
CA ASP A 181 -24.35 21.98 3.20
C ASP A 181 -25.52 21.44 2.37
N HIS A 182 -25.97 20.22 2.65
CA HIS A 182 -27.33 19.78 2.25
C HIS A 182 -28.00 19.04 3.39
N GLY A 183 -28.43 19.79 4.39
CA GLY A 183 -29.14 19.23 5.52
C GLY A 183 -29.85 20.26 6.38
N HIS A 184 -30.59 21.21 5.82
CA HIS A 184 -31.73 21.87 6.50
C HIS A 184 -32.55 22.71 5.51
N SER A 185 -33.55 22.10 4.88
CA SER A 185 -34.82 22.77 4.59
C SER A 185 -35.87 21.73 4.22
N GLN A 186 -36.68 21.35 5.21
CA GLN A 186 -38.11 21.07 5.07
C GLN A 186 -38.63 20.61 6.44
N ARG A 187 -39.18 21.55 7.20
CA ARG A 187 -40.22 21.29 8.18
C ARG A 187 -41.47 21.99 7.66
N HIS A 188 -42.41 21.20 7.16
CA HIS A 188 -43.84 21.51 7.19
C HIS A 188 -44.47 20.59 8.22
#